data_AF-A0AAD4L7P8-F1
#
_entry.id   AF-A0AAD4L7P8-F1
#
_cell.length_a   1.000
_cell.length_b   1.000
_cell.length_c   1.000
_cell.angle_alpha   90.00
_cell.angle_beta   90.00
_cell.angle_gamma   90.00
#
_symmetry.space_group_name_H-M   'P 1'
#
loop_
_entity.id
_entity.type
_entity.pdbx_description
1 polymer ?
#
loop_
_entity_poly.entity_id
_entity_poly.type
_entity_poly.pdbx_seq_one_letter_code
_entity_poly.pdbx_strand_id
1 'polypeptide(L)'
;MATLSTATDSVAPPSAAQSCTDEKSETGEVITSAIMSNEISSYDEESAHLPLEVAIPKEHLPDVLDVYDKDAWVLLRPRIFSVYSAFDKDVALRVSASDPARMAEYRNWEKFLAHNPVRFVRKYPVRIPTTHEGGEVASDTLKASATLDCRTIGQLKFGGFGKQRLGSGFHSNVFLALFTLPTFPSRAAPSLHGEVAVKLAKGHWADREMLKNEAEVYDKFPCELQESTTLSLVVVPKFFGYYTPSCESVDSYKGDDGDKGGARAVRRDVCKLLQSATSPILLLEHCGQPIKTNMPSRASDCQW
;
A
#
# COMPACT_ATOMS: atom_id res chain seq x y z
N MET A 1 -29.06 43.86 -15.03
CA MET A 1 -30.21 43.16 -15.60
C MET A 1 -29.69 42.06 -16.51
N ALA A 2 -29.69 40.82 -16.02
CA ALA A 2 -29.21 39.65 -16.77
C ALA A 2 -30.39 38.69 -16.91
N THR A 3 -30.76 38.42 -18.16
CA THR A 3 -31.88 37.56 -18.57
C THR A 3 -31.51 36.09 -18.49
N LEU A 4 -32.25 35.35 -17.67
CA LEU A 4 -32.32 33.89 -17.66
C LEU A 4 -33.09 33.41 -18.90
N SER A 5 -32.52 32.47 -19.65
CA SER A 5 -33.22 31.75 -20.71
C SER A 5 -33.24 30.26 -20.37
N THR A 6 -34.42 29.79 -19.98
CA THR A 6 -34.77 28.38 -19.79
C THR A 6 -35.23 27.79 -21.12
N ALA A 7 -34.61 26.70 -21.56
CA ALA A 7 -35.12 25.87 -22.64
C ALA A 7 -35.40 24.45 -22.10
N THR A 8 -36.70 24.14 -22.07
CA THR A 8 -37.31 22.83 -21.88
C THR A 8 -37.45 22.13 -23.23
N ASP A 9 -37.09 20.85 -23.30
CA ASP A 9 -37.53 19.89 -24.33
C ASP A 9 -37.03 18.51 -23.86
N SER A 10 -37.64 17.37 -24.17
CA SER A 10 -38.99 16.93 -24.49
C SER A 10 -38.86 15.40 -24.56
N VAL A 11 -39.91 14.70 -24.14
CA VAL A 11 -40.01 13.26 -23.94
C VAL A 11 -40.08 12.51 -25.27
N ALA A 12 -39.41 11.35 -25.38
CA ALA A 12 -39.95 10.13 -26.03
C ALA A 12 -39.03 8.91 -25.80
N PRO A 13 -39.57 7.74 -25.37
CA PRO A 13 -38.84 6.48 -25.33
C PRO A 13 -39.13 5.62 -26.58
N PRO A 14 -38.29 4.61 -26.86
CA PRO A 14 -38.84 3.40 -27.44
C PRO A 14 -38.46 2.12 -26.68
N SER A 15 -39.53 1.37 -26.41
CA SER A 15 -39.63 -0.07 -26.23
C SER A 15 -38.89 -0.86 -27.32
N ALA A 16 -38.17 -1.91 -26.92
CA ALA A 16 -38.17 -3.18 -27.65
C ALA A 16 -37.67 -4.30 -26.72
N ALA A 17 -38.56 -5.24 -26.45
CA ALA A 17 -38.27 -6.52 -25.83
C ALA A 17 -37.35 -7.37 -26.74
N GLN A 18 -36.39 -8.08 -26.15
CA GLN A 18 -35.71 -9.17 -26.84
C GLN A 18 -35.77 -10.46 -26.02
N SER A 19 -36.53 -11.38 -26.63
CA SER A 19 -36.70 -12.81 -26.47
C SER A 19 -35.61 -13.58 -25.73
N CYS A 20 -36.07 -14.41 -24.79
CA CYS A 20 -35.42 -15.63 -24.34
C CYS A 20 -35.28 -16.61 -25.51
N THR A 21 -34.13 -17.30 -25.57
CA THR A 21 -34.03 -18.64 -26.15
C THR A 21 -33.10 -19.46 -25.26
N ASP A 22 -33.70 -20.42 -24.56
CA ASP A 22 -33.04 -21.58 -23.98
C ASP A 22 -32.50 -22.46 -25.10
N GLU A 23 -31.20 -22.80 -25.07
CA GLU A 23 -30.73 -24.04 -25.68
C GLU A 23 -29.84 -24.80 -24.69
N LYS A 24 -30.33 -26.01 -24.43
CA LYS A 24 -29.84 -27.04 -23.54
C LYS A 24 -28.96 -27.96 -24.38
N SER A 25 -27.68 -28.12 -24.05
CA SER A 25 -26.91 -29.28 -24.52
C SER A 25 -26.26 -30.00 -23.35
N GLU A 26 -26.93 -31.06 -22.92
CA GLU A 26 -26.38 -32.14 -22.14
C GLU A 26 -25.39 -32.94 -23.01
N THR A 27 -24.12 -32.94 -22.64
CA THR A 27 -23.19 -34.01 -23.01
C THR A 27 -22.52 -34.48 -21.73
N GLY A 28 -23.01 -35.60 -21.23
CA GLY A 28 -22.32 -36.37 -20.19
C GLY A 28 -21.20 -37.17 -20.82
N GLU A 29 -20.06 -37.25 -20.13
CA GLU A 29 -19.12 -38.33 -20.32
C GLU A 29 -18.37 -38.64 -19.01
N VAL A 30 -18.69 -39.83 -18.51
CA VAL A 30 -17.81 -40.85 -17.93
C VAL A 30 -16.79 -40.42 -16.87
N ILE A 31 -17.19 -40.66 -15.62
CA ILE A 31 -16.32 -40.82 -14.46
C ILE A 31 -15.48 -42.09 -14.67
N THR A 32 -14.16 -41.94 -14.81
CA THR A 32 -13.21 -43.03 -14.59
C THR A 32 -12.28 -42.66 -13.44
N SER A 33 -12.46 -43.39 -12.34
CA SER A 33 -11.59 -43.38 -11.17
C SER A 33 -10.22 -43.93 -11.53
N ALA A 34 -9.18 -43.11 -11.36
CA ALA A 34 -7.80 -43.58 -11.30
C ALA A 34 -7.21 -43.20 -9.94
N ILE A 35 -7.14 -44.22 -9.08
CA ILE A 35 -6.36 -44.27 -7.86
C ILE A 35 -4.91 -44.49 -8.29
N MET A 36 -4.04 -43.49 -8.13
CA MET A 36 -2.57 -43.56 -8.02
C MET A 36 -2.10 -42.20 -7.51
N SER A 37 -1.12 -42.00 -6.65
CA SER A 37 -0.35 -42.79 -5.71
C SER A 37 0.30 -41.74 -4.79
N ASN A 38 0.56 -42.10 -3.54
CA ASN A 38 1.23 -41.27 -2.54
C ASN A 38 2.45 -40.50 -3.09
N GLU A 39 2.31 -39.19 -3.29
CA GLU A 39 3.45 -38.28 -3.20
C GLU A 39 3.52 -37.77 -1.76
N ILE A 40 4.69 -38.02 -1.18
CA ILE A 40 5.08 -37.58 0.16
C ILE A 40 5.05 -36.05 0.13
N SER A 41 3.99 -35.49 0.69
CA SER A 41 3.88 -34.08 1.06
C SER A 41 5.15 -33.69 1.80
N SER A 42 6.04 -32.97 1.12
CA SER A 42 7.17 -32.32 1.76
C SER A 42 6.57 -31.39 2.79
N TYR A 43 6.81 -31.70 4.06
CA TYR A 43 6.50 -30.81 5.16
C TYR A 43 7.27 -29.52 4.88
N ASP A 44 6.58 -28.52 4.33
CA ASP A 44 7.01 -27.14 4.40
C ASP A 44 7.32 -26.92 5.88
N GLU A 45 8.57 -26.60 6.18
CA GLU A 45 8.95 -26.09 7.50
C GLU A 45 8.12 -24.83 7.70
N GLU A 46 6.94 -25.02 8.29
CA GLU A 46 6.09 -24.02 8.89
C GLU A 46 6.93 -23.46 10.04
N SER A 47 7.88 -22.58 9.67
CA SER A 47 8.67 -21.78 10.58
C SER A 47 7.65 -21.17 11.51
N ALA A 48 7.61 -21.66 12.74
CA ALA A 48 6.74 -21.17 13.77
C ALA A 48 7.02 -19.67 13.89
N HIS A 49 6.18 -18.87 13.24
CA HIS A 49 6.24 -17.43 13.30
C HIS A 49 5.89 -17.09 14.75
N LEU A 50 6.91 -17.00 15.59
CA LEU A 50 6.77 -16.48 16.93
C LEU A 50 6.02 -15.15 16.79
N PRO A 51 4.84 -14.99 17.42
CA PRO A 51 4.11 -13.75 17.33
C PRO A 51 5.06 -12.65 17.78
N LEU A 52 5.31 -11.70 16.89
CA LEU A 52 6.18 -10.57 17.18
C LEU A 52 5.45 -9.60 18.10
N GLU A 53 5.27 -10.01 19.35
CA GLU A 53 5.19 -9.09 20.50
C GLU A 53 6.57 -8.50 20.81
N VAL A 54 7.56 -8.62 19.92
CA VAL A 54 8.81 -7.90 20.06
C VAL A 54 8.52 -6.42 19.85
N ALA A 55 8.40 -5.70 20.95
CA ALA A 55 8.22 -4.26 20.97
C ALA A 55 9.34 -3.59 20.13
N ILE A 56 9.00 -3.16 18.93
CA ILE A 56 9.90 -2.37 18.07
C ILE A 56 10.14 -1.03 18.78
N PRO A 57 11.36 -0.71 19.24
CA PRO A 57 11.62 0.56 19.89
C PRO A 57 11.56 1.69 18.86
N LYS A 58 11.08 2.88 19.27
CA LYS A 58 10.83 4.00 18.34
C LYS A 58 12.11 4.48 17.65
N GLU A 59 13.24 4.39 18.34
CA GLU A 59 14.56 4.74 17.84
C GLU A 59 15.09 3.79 16.76
N HIS A 60 14.51 2.59 16.63
CA HIS A 60 14.85 1.62 15.58
C HIS A 60 13.96 1.77 14.35
N LEU A 61 12.93 2.63 14.39
CA LEU A 61 12.05 2.83 13.24
C LEU A 61 12.83 3.47 12.08
N PRO A 62 12.69 2.94 10.86
CA PRO A 62 13.44 3.41 9.71
C PRO A 62 13.00 4.80 9.28
N ASP A 63 13.93 5.55 8.70
CA ASP A 63 13.66 6.81 8.00
C ASP A 63 13.12 6.59 6.59
N VAL A 64 13.58 5.51 5.98
CA VAL A 64 13.24 5.13 4.61
C VAL A 64 12.72 3.70 4.60
N LEU A 65 11.62 3.47 3.90
CA LEU A 65 11.12 2.14 3.60
C LEU A 65 11.42 1.80 2.15
N ASP A 66 12.16 0.72 1.93
CA ASP A 66 12.23 0.02 0.66
C ASP A 66 11.04 -0.95 0.59
N VAL A 67 10.08 -0.65 -0.29
CA VAL A 67 8.86 -1.43 -0.42
C VAL A 67 8.93 -2.33 -1.65
N TYR A 68 8.81 -3.63 -1.42
CA TYR A 68 8.77 -4.66 -2.44
C TYR A 68 7.32 -5.10 -2.65
N ASP A 69 6.80 -4.77 -3.81
CA ASP A 69 5.49 -5.19 -4.29
C ASP A 69 5.70 -5.89 -5.63
N LYS A 70 5.98 -7.21 -5.56
CA LYS A 70 6.36 -8.01 -6.74
C LYS A 70 5.30 -7.96 -7.83
N ASP A 71 4.04 -7.85 -7.43
CA ASP A 71 2.92 -7.85 -8.35
C ASP A 71 2.43 -6.43 -8.68
N ALA A 72 3.07 -5.40 -8.11
CA ALA A 72 2.74 -3.97 -8.24
C ALA A 72 1.29 -3.57 -7.86
N TRP A 73 0.46 -4.50 -7.39
CA TRP A 73 -0.98 -4.30 -7.20
C TRP A 73 -1.34 -3.50 -5.97
N VAL A 74 -0.49 -3.54 -4.95
CA VAL A 74 -0.82 -2.94 -3.65
C VAL A 74 -0.48 -1.46 -3.68
N LEU A 75 0.70 -1.11 -4.20
CA LEU A 75 1.18 0.28 -4.28
C LEU A 75 0.58 1.06 -5.44
N LEU A 76 0.47 0.43 -6.61
CA LEU A 76 -0.30 0.98 -7.70
C LEU A 76 -1.69 0.37 -7.63
N ARG A 77 -2.61 1.04 -6.94
CA ARG A 77 -4.01 0.91 -7.34
C ARG A 77 -4.16 1.68 -8.63
N PRO A 78 -4.19 0.99 -9.78
CA PRO A 78 -4.22 1.72 -11.00
C PRO A 78 -5.67 2.20 -11.11
N ARG A 79 -5.86 3.53 -11.06
CA ARG A 79 -6.89 4.19 -11.88
C ARG A 79 -6.68 3.90 -13.39
N ILE A 80 -5.84 2.93 -13.75
CA ILE A 80 -5.41 2.56 -15.09
C ILE A 80 -6.01 1.22 -15.53
N PHE A 81 -6.32 0.31 -14.61
CA PHE A 81 -6.72 -1.06 -14.91
C PHE A 81 -8.19 -1.37 -14.60
N SER A 82 -9.06 -0.35 -14.52
CA SER A 82 -10.51 -0.60 -14.56
C SER A 82 -10.94 -0.90 -16.00
N VAL A 83 -10.45 -2.03 -16.52
CA VAL A 83 -10.97 -2.65 -17.73
C VAL A 83 -11.54 -4.04 -17.40
N TYR A 84 -11.19 -4.69 -16.28
CA TYR A 84 -11.63 -6.07 -16.05
C TYR A 84 -12.00 -6.54 -14.62
N SER A 85 -11.97 -5.74 -13.55
CA SER A 85 -12.47 -6.24 -12.25
C SER A 85 -13.93 -5.83 -12.01
N ALA A 86 -14.83 -6.82 -12.06
CA ALA A 86 -16.27 -6.66 -11.81
C ALA A 86 -16.64 -6.36 -10.33
N PHE A 87 -15.68 -6.01 -9.48
CA PHE A 87 -15.84 -5.98 -8.03
C PHE A 87 -15.80 -4.59 -7.38
N ASP A 88 -15.61 -3.52 -8.14
CA ASP A 88 -15.72 -2.15 -7.60
C ASP A 88 -16.39 -1.27 -8.67
N LYS A 89 -17.70 -0.99 -8.50
CA LYS A 89 -18.52 -0.26 -9.47
C LYS A 89 -18.32 1.25 -9.41
N ASP A 90 -17.61 1.75 -8.39
CA ASP A 90 -17.52 3.18 -8.13
C ASP A 90 -16.12 3.70 -8.50
N VAL A 91 -16.10 4.54 -9.54
CA VAL A 91 -14.93 5.32 -10.03
C VAL A 91 -13.87 4.51 -10.80
N ALA A 92 -14.34 3.83 -11.85
CA ALA A 92 -13.52 3.36 -12.95
C ALA A 92 -13.09 4.53 -13.85
N LEU A 93 -11.92 5.12 -13.61
CA LEU A 93 -11.27 5.94 -14.63
C LEU A 93 -10.73 4.98 -15.69
N ARG A 94 -11.53 4.70 -16.74
CA ARG A 94 -11.10 3.82 -17.83
C ARG A 94 -9.90 4.44 -18.53
N VAL A 95 -8.73 3.84 -18.37
CA VAL A 95 -7.64 4.12 -19.30
C VAL A 95 -7.92 3.28 -20.51
N SER A 96 -8.34 3.94 -21.57
CA SER A 96 -8.50 3.28 -22.84
C SER A 96 -7.15 2.66 -23.19
N ALA A 97 -7.13 1.34 -23.41
CA ALA A 97 -5.97 0.63 -23.97
C ALA A 97 -5.51 1.23 -25.32
N SER A 98 -6.28 2.18 -25.87
CA SER A 98 -5.97 2.95 -27.07
C SER A 98 -5.00 4.11 -26.87
N ASP A 99 -4.43 4.36 -25.69
CA ASP A 99 -3.41 5.41 -25.47
C ASP A 99 -2.00 4.81 -25.36
N PRO A 100 -1.22 4.78 -26.45
CA PRO A 100 0.13 4.21 -26.47
C PRO A 100 1.09 4.91 -25.50
N ALA A 101 0.90 6.20 -25.22
CA ALA A 101 1.78 6.95 -24.34
C ALA A 101 1.65 6.46 -22.88
N ARG A 102 0.42 6.23 -22.42
CA ARG A 102 0.17 5.70 -21.07
C ARG A 102 0.63 4.25 -20.91
N MET A 103 0.49 3.45 -21.96
CA MET A 103 1.06 2.09 -21.96
C MET A 103 2.58 2.09 -21.90
N ALA A 104 3.24 3.07 -22.55
CA ALA A 104 4.69 3.25 -22.43
C ALA A 104 5.11 3.68 -21.02
N GLU A 105 4.40 4.65 -20.41
CA GLU A 105 4.63 5.05 -19.00
C GLU A 105 4.52 3.83 -18.05
N TYR A 106 3.52 2.97 -18.27
CA TYR A 106 3.32 1.77 -17.46
C TYR A 106 4.42 0.71 -17.67
N ARG A 107 4.84 0.44 -18.90
CA ARG A 107 5.97 -0.47 -19.16
C ARG A 107 7.27 0.04 -18.53
N ASN A 108 7.49 1.35 -18.55
CA ASN A 108 8.63 1.98 -17.88
C ASN A 108 8.57 1.73 -16.36
N TRP A 109 7.38 1.78 -15.78
CA TRP A 109 7.15 1.45 -14.38
C TRP A 109 7.41 -0.02 -14.05
N GLU A 110 6.89 -0.96 -14.84
CA GLU A 110 7.15 -2.39 -14.66
C GLU A 110 8.65 -2.71 -14.70
N LYS A 111 9.36 -2.13 -15.68
CA LYS A 111 10.82 -2.22 -15.77
C LYS A 111 11.50 -1.68 -14.51
N PHE A 112 11.04 -0.54 -13.99
CA PHE A 112 11.60 0.02 -12.75
C PHE A 112 11.41 -0.94 -11.56
N LEU A 113 10.19 -1.46 -11.36
CA LEU A 113 9.87 -2.36 -10.25
C LEU A 113 10.57 -3.72 -10.33
N ALA A 114 10.88 -4.20 -11.54
CA ALA A 114 11.62 -5.45 -11.71
C ALA A 114 13.03 -5.39 -11.10
N HIS A 115 13.60 -4.19 -10.95
CA HIS A 115 14.98 -4.01 -10.50
C HIS A 115 15.11 -3.25 -9.18
N ASN A 116 14.12 -2.45 -8.78
CA ASN A 116 14.26 -1.54 -7.66
C ASN A 116 13.00 -1.54 -6.77
N PRO A 117 13.18 -1.51 -5.43
CA PRO A 117 12.07 -1.24 -4.53
C PRO A 117 11.56 0.19 -4.70
N VAL A 118 10.29 0.40 -4.35
CA VAL A 118 9.75 1.76 -4.23
C VAL A 118 10.17 2.33 -2.88
N ARG A 119 10.82 3.50 -2.89
CA ARG A 119 11.23 4.17 -1.66
C ARG A 119 10.13 5.05 -1.11
N PHE A 120 9.94 4.96 0.20
CA PHE A 120 9.10 5.88 0.94
C PHE A 120 9.92 6.53 2.05
N VAL A 121 9.68 7.82 2.30
CA VAL A 121 10.36 8.59 3.34
C VAL A 121 9.38 8.90 4.45
N ARG A 122 9.81 8.66 5.69
CA ARG A 122 9.01 8.94 6.89
C ARG A 122 8.76 10.43 7.04
N LYS A 123 7.51 10.80 7.31
CA LYS A 123 7.09 12.16 7.70
C LYS A 123 6.67 12.24 9.17
N TYR A 124 6.06 11.18 9.68
CA TYR A 124 5.66 11.07 11.09
C TYR A 124 6.21 9.76 11.71
N PRO A 125 6.58 9.76 13.00
CA PRO A 125 6.60 10.93 13.88
C PRO A 125 7.66 11.96 13.47
N VAL A 126 7.38 13.25 13.70
CA VAL A 126 8.33 14.32 13.40
C VAL A 126 9.51 14.17 14.37
N ARG A 127 10.71 13.95 13.83
CA ARG A 127 11.91 13.99 14.66
C ARG A 127 12.11 15.42 15.12
N ILE A 128 11.91 15.67 16.42
CA ILE A 128 12.43 16.87 17.06
C ILE A 128 13.95 16.74 16.97
N PRO A 129 14.66 17.65 16.28
CA PRO A 129 16.11 17.63 16.29
C PRO A 129 16.53 17.69 17.75
N THR A 130 17.13 16.62 18.27
CA THR A 130 17.74 16.65 19.59
C THR A 130 18.87 17.65 19.45
N THR A 131 18.61 18.88 19.90
CA THR A 131 19.62 19.91 19.95
C THR A 131 20.60 19.34 20.94
N HIS A 132 21.79 18.93 20.46
CA HIS A 132 22.84 18.45 21.34
C HIS A 132 23.22 19.66 22.20
N GLU A 133 22.56 19.79 23.35
CA GLU A 133 22.78 20.88 24.29
C GLU A 133 24.24 20.79 24.75
N GLY A 134 25.03 21.81 24.42
CA GLY A 134 26.41 21.92 24.92
C GLY A 134 27.47 22.47 23.97
N GLY A 135 27.12 23.09 22.84
CA GLY A 135 28.09 23.71 21.94
C GLY A 135 27.62 25.06 21.41
N GLU A 136 27.76 26.11 22.20
CA GLU A 136 27.63 27.50 21.76
C GLU A 136 28.80 27.82 20.82
N VAL A 137 28.65 27.57 19.51
CA VAL A 137 29.64 28.00 18.51
C VAL A 137 28.93 28.63 17.32
N ALA A 138 29.47 29.79 16.95
CA ALA A 138 28.93 30.81 16.10
C ALA A 138 28.28 30.33 14.80
N SER A 139 27.18 31.02 14.50
CA SER A 139 26.46 31.08 13.25
C SER A 139 27.42 31.15 12.06
N ASP A 140 27.57 30.05 11.34
CA ASP A 140 28.01 30.11 9.96
C ASP A 140 27.27 29.11 9.09
N THR A 141 26.85 29.62 7.95
CA THR A 141 25.76 29.14 7.10
C THR A 141 26.24 27.95 6.27
N LEU A 142 26.47 26.80 6.89
CA LEU A 142 26.90 25.58 6.21
C LEU A 142 25.71 24.67 5.89
N LYS A 143 25.34 24.72 4.60
CA LYS A 143 24.61 23.73 3.79
C LYS A 143 24.26 22.42 4.52
N ALA A 144 22.96 22.21 4.71
CA ALA A 144 22.30 20.97 5.15
C ALA A 144 22.43 19.79 4.16
N SER A 145 23.61 19.61 3.53
CA SER A 145 23.85 18.62 2.47
C SER A 145 24.67 17.41 2.92
N ALA A 146 25.15 17.35 4.17
CA ALA A 146 26.16 16.37 4.59
C ALA A 146 25.73 15.38 5.69
N THR A 147 24.50 15.42 6.20
CA THR A 147 24.01 14.46 7.23
C THR A 147 23.10 13.36 6.65
N LEU A 148 23.05 13.22 5.33
CA LEU A 148 22.22 12.23 4.63
C LEU A 148 22.72 10.77 4.76
N ASP A 149 23.96 10.56 5.21
CA ASP A 149 24.63 9.25 5.14
C ASP A 149 24.27 8.27 6.27
N CYS A 150 23.36 8.61 7.17
CA CYS A 150 22.94 7.71 8.25
C CYS A 150 21.43 7.47 8.29
N ARG A 151 20.72 7.59 7.16
CA ARG A 151 19.30 7.19 7.11
C ARG A 151 19.17 5.68 7.31
N THR A 152 18.37 5.29 8.28
CA THR A 152 18.04 3.89 8.50
C THR A 152 17.01 3.43 7.47
N ILE A 153 17.29 2.30 6.80
CA ILE A 153 16.43 1.75 5.76
C ILE A 153 15.79 0.46 6.29
N GLY A 154 14.46 0.44 6.36
CA GLY A 154 13.67 -0.76 6.62
C GLY A 154 13.12 -1.32 5.32
N GLN A 155 12.69 -2.58 5.35
CA GLN A 155 12.07 -3.22 4.18
C GLN A 155 10.63 -3.60 4.49
N LEU A 156 9.74 -3.38 3.54
CA LEU A 156 8.34 -3.78 3.61
C LEU A 156 8.03 -4.69 2.42
N LYS A 157 7.49 -5.88 2.67
CA LYS A 157 7.15 -6.85 1.63
C LYS A 157 5.67 -7.19 1.73
N PHE A 158 4.94 -6.89 0.65
CA PHE A 158 3.61 -7.46 0.47
C PHE A 158 3.74 -8.87 -0.10
N GLY A 159 2.94 -9.79 0.41
CA GLY A 159 2.74 -11.10 -0.18
C GLY A 159 1.77 -11.06 -1.35
N GLY A 160 1.58 -12.22 -1.97
CA GLY A 160 0.78 -12.35 -3.18
C GLY A 160 -0.67 -11.89 -3.03
N PHE A 161 -1.27 -11.52 -4.15
CA PHE A 161 -2.61 -10.97 -4.26
C PHE A 161 -3.69 -11.71 -3.44
N GLY A 162 -4.56 -10.94 -2.78
CA GLY A 162 -5.77 -11.44 -2.10
C GLY A 162 -5.55 -12.11 -0.74
N LYS A 163 -4.34 -12.58 -0.43
CA LYS A 163 -4.07 -13.31 0.82
C LYS A 163 -3.82 -12.42 2.03
N GLN A 164 -3.62 -11.12 1.83
CA GLN A 164 -3.15 -10.22 2.89
C GLN A 164 -4.05 -9.00 3.13
N ARG A 165 -5.20 -8.86 2.46
CA ARG A 165 -6.11 -7.75 2.76
C ARG A 165 -6.82 -8.03 4.09
N LEU A 166 -6.49 -7.24 5.11
CA LEU A 166 -7.13 -7.32 6.42
C LEU A 166 -8.51 -6.65 6.43
N GLY A 167 -8.70 -5.61 5.62
CA GLY A 167 -9.98 -4.91 5.57
C GLY A 167 -10.05 -3.77 4.57
N SER A 168 -11.25 -3.18 4.50
CA SER A 168 -11.54 -2.00 3.70
C SER A 168 -12.31 -0.99 4.53
N GLY A 169 -11.81 0.23 4.59
CA GLY A 169 -12.52 1.37 5.18
C GLY A 169 -13.15 2.25 4.11
N PHE A 170 -13.64 3.42 4.54
CA PHE A 170 -14.22 4.43 3.65
C PHE A 170 -13.15 5.04 2.72
N HIS A 171 -12.02 5.51 3.27
CA HIS A 171 -10.95 6.17 2.51
C HIS A 171 -9.70 5.30 2.31
N SER A 172 -9.70 4.05 2.79
CA SER A 172 -8.46 3.26 2.85
C SER A 172 -8.68 1.76 2.71
N ASN A 173 -7.60 1.04 2.48
CA ASN A 173 -7.52 -0.41 2.58
C ASN A 173 -6.40 -0.78 3.54
N VAL A 174 -6.58 -1.87 4.27
CA VAL A 174 -5.60 -2.36 5.23
C VAL A 174 -5.07 -3.70 4.76
N PHE A 175 -3.76 -3.85 4.78
CA PHE A 175 -3.04 -5.04 4.37
C PHE A 175 -2.15 -5.51 5.51
N LEU A 176 -1.94 -6.82 5.61
CA LEU A 176 -0.86 -7.41 6.37
C LEU A 176 0.40 -7.34 5.49
N ALA A 177 1.55 -7.04 6.06
CA ALA A 177 2.82 -7.08 5.35
C ALA A 177 3.95 -7.55 6.26
N LEU A 178 4.97 -8.16 5.67
CA LEU A 178 6.20 -8.49 6.38
C LEU A 178 7.11 -7.26 6.40
N PHE A 179 7.54 -6.88 7.59
CA PHE A 179 8.39 -5.73 7.86
C PHE A 179 9.74 -6.19 8.42
N THR A 180 10.82 -5.69 7.85
CA THR A 180 12.19 -5.95 8.30
C THR A 180 12.81 -4.65 8.77
N LEU A 181 13.29 -4.64 10.01
CA LEU A 181 13.98 -3.50 10.58
C LEU A 181 15.42 -3.39 10.05
N PRO A 182 15.98 -2.17 10.03
CA PRO A 182 17.38 -1.95 9.69
C PRO A 182 18.32 -2.78 10.57
N THR A 183 19.29 -3.46 9.96
CA THR A 183 20.38 -4.10 10.69
C THR A 183 21.44 -3.06 11.02
N PHE A 184 21.70 -2.82 12.31
CA PHE A 184 22.75 -1.89 12.74
C PHE A 184 24.10 -2.61 12.70
N PRO A 185 25.08 -2.16 11.91
CA PRO A 185 26.36 -2.87 11.75
C PRO A 185 27.18 -2.95 13.04
N SER A 186 26.96 -2.06 14.00
CA SER A 186 27.65 -2.08 15.30
C SER A 186 27.19 -3.21 16.22
N ARG A 187 26.05 -3.84 15.94
CA ARG A 187 25.46 -4.88 16.75
C ARG A 187 25.27 -6.10 15.87
N ALA A 188 26.00 -7.18 16.13
CA ALA A 188 25.85 -8.47 15.44
C ALA A 188 24.52 -9.18 15.78
N ALA A 189 23.44 -8.42 15.90
CA ALA A 189 22.10 -8.92 16.16
C ALA A 189 21.46 -9.37 14.84
N PRO A 190 20.69 -10.47 14.84
CA PRO A 190 19.92 -10.87 13.68
C PRO A 190 18.93 -9.78 13.27
N SER A 191 18.63 -9.70 11.97
CA SER A 191 17.59 -8.82 11.46
C SER A 191 16.27 -9.10 12.14
N LEU A 192 15.64 -8.08 12.70
CA LEU A 192 14.33 -8.20 13.33
C LEU A 192 13.26 -8.09 12.23
N HIS A 193 12.49 -9.15 12.06
CA HIS A 193 11.39 -9.24 11.11
C HIS A 193 10.07 -9.34 11.86
N GLY A 194 9.00 -8.71 11.38
CA GLY A 194 7.69 -8.70 12.03
C GLY A 194 6.55 -8.52 11.05
N GLU A 195 5.34 -8.83 11.47
CA GLU A 195 4.13 -8.49 10.72
C GLU A 195 3.61 -7.13 11.14
N VAL A 196 3.14 -6.36 10.17
CA VAL A 196 2.58 -5.01 10.40
C VAL A 196 1.30 -4.83 9.60
N ALA A 197 0.41 -4.00 10.13
CA ALA A 197 -0.75 -3.52 9.41
C ALA A 197 -0.35 -2.29 8.57
N VAL A 198 -0.57 -2.38 7.27
CA VAL A 198 -0.28 -1.33 6.30
C VAL A 198 -1.59 -0.75 5.79
N LYS A 199 -1.84 0.50 6.13
CA LYS A 199 -3.02 1.23 5.66
C LYS A 199 -2.64 2.11 4.48
N LEU A 200 -3.33 1.93 3.36
CA LEU A 200 -3.16 2.68 2.12
C LEU A 200 -4.43 3.44 1.80
N ALA A 201 -4.30 4.69 1.37
CA ALA A 201 -5.39 5.48 0.85
C ALA A 201 -5.96 4.82 -0.41
N LYS A 202 -7.26 5.01 -0.62
CA LYS A 202 -7.90 4.72 -1.91
C LYS A 202 -7.44 5.76 -2.95
N GLY A 203 -7.89 5.57 -4.19
CA GLY A 203 -7.35 6.28 -5.35
C GLY A 203 -7.66 7.79 -5.40
N HIS A 204 -8.46 8.35 -4.49
CA HIS A 204 -8.80 9.78 -4.52
C HIS A 204 -7.81 10.64 -3.74
N TRP A 205 -7.67 11.89 -4.17
CA TRP A 205 -6.88 12.88 -3.44
C TRP A 205 -7.39 13.06 -2.01
N ALA A 206 -8.72 13.18 -1.83
CA ALA A 206 -9.36 13.29 -0.52
C ALA A 206 -9.04 12.10 0.40
N ASP A 207 -8.91 10.89 -0.16
CA ASP A 207 -8.54 9.70 0.62
C ASP A 207 -7.13 9.80 1.20
N ARG A 208 -6.20 10.39 0.44
CA ARG A 208 -4.81 10.61 0.87
C ARG A 208 -4.73 11.67 1.96
N GLU A 209 -5.53 12.74 1.82
CA GLU A 209 -5.65 13.77 2.85
C GLU A 209 -6.22 13.21 4.14
N MET A 210 -7.27 12.39 4.05
CA MET A 210 -7.83 11.68 5.21
C MET A 210 -6.82 10.74 5.87
N LEU A 211 -6.03 10.00 5.09
CA LEU A 211 -4.97 9.15 5.64
C LEU A 211 -3.85 9.97 6.32
N LYS A 212 -3.53 11.15 5.78
CA LYS A 212 -2.57 12.07 6.39
C LYS A 212 -3.09 12.62 7.71
N ASN A 213 -4.35 13.06 7.75
CA ASN A 213 -5.00 13.55 8.97
C ASN A 213 -5.01 12.47 10.05
N GLU A 214 -5.28 11.22 9.66
CA GLU A 214 -5.21 10.07 10.56
C GLU A 214 -3.80 9.88 11.14
N ALA A 215 -2.76 9.96 10.31
CA ALA A 215 -1.37 9.89 10.78
C ALA A 215 -1.01 11.03 11.74
N GLU A 216 -1.49 12.25 11.48
CA GLU A 216 -1.29 13.41 12.37
C GLU A 216 -1.97 13.25 13.72
N VAL A 217 -3.10 12.52 13.77
CA VAL A 217 -3.75 12.16 15.04
C VAL A 217 -2.93 11.12 15.78
N TYR A 218 -2.46 10.07 15.09
CA TYR A 218 -1.61 9.04 15.70
C TYR A 218 -0.30 9.59 16.28
N ASP A 219 0.31 10.56 15.60
CA ASP A 219 1.54 11.23 16.05
C ASP A 219 1.36 12.00 17.37
N LYS A 220 0.14 12.47 17.65
CA LYS A 220 -0.17 13.25 18.86
C LYS A 220 -0.48 12.39 20.08
N PHE A 221 -0.75 11.09 19.92
CA PHE A 221 -1.00 10.23 21.06
C PHE A 221 0.29 9.99 21.84
N PRO A 222 0.28 10.17 23.18
CA PRO A 222 1.40 9.80 24.03
C PRO A 222 1.83 8.34 23.84
N CYS A 223 3.12 8.06 24.00
CA CYS A 223 3.69 6.72 23.86
C CYS A 223 2.97 5.71 24.77
N GLU A 224 2.61 6.14 25.97
CA GLU A 224 1.99 5.35 27.04
C GLU A 224 0.59 4.83 26.68
N LEU A 225 -0.09 5.47 25.71
CA LEU A 225 -1.39 5.00 25.21
C LEU A 225 -1.26 3.97 24.08
N GLN A 226 -0.09 3.94 23.44
CA GLN A 226 0.25 3.06 22.32
C GLN A 226 1.06 1.83 22.76
N GLU A 227 1.68 1.89 23.92
CA GLU A 227 2.53 0.83 24.47
C GLU A 227 1.84 0.18 25.67
N SER A 228 1.76 -1.15 25.65
CA SER A 228 1.24 -1.93 26.77
C SER A 228 2.23 -1.83 27.94
N THR A 229 1.81 -1.16 29.02
CA THR A 229 2.52 -1.25 30.30
C THR A 229 1.72 -2.14 31.24
N THR A 230 2.34 -2.70 32.28
CA THR A 230 1.69 -3.59 33.24
C THR A 230 0.46 -3.00 33.95
N LEU A 231 0.26 -1.69 33.85
CA LEU A 231 -0.81 -0.94 34.51
C LEU A 231 -1.77 -0.22 33.56
N SER A 232 -1.48 -0.17 32.24
CA SER A 232 -2.30 0.55 31.27
C SER A 232 -2.90 -0.38 30.22
N LEU A 233 -4.20 -0.18 29.94
CA LEU A 233 -4.84 -0.79 28.78
C LEU A 233 -4.42 -0.02 27.53
N VAL A 234 -3.98 -0.73 26.49
CA VAL A 234 -3.70 -0.15 25.18
C VAL A 234 -5.04 0.36 24.60
N VAL A 235 -5.12 1.67 24.38
CA VAL A 235 -6.35 2.32 23.88
C VAL A 235 -6.26 2.57 22.37
N VAL A 236 -5.04 2.70 21.85
CA VAL A 236 -4.77 2.98 20.44
C VAL A 236 -3.72 2.02 19.88
N PRO A 237 -3.84 1.59 18.60
CA PRO A 237 -2.82 0.78 17.96
C PRO A 237 -1.45 1.46 18.00
N LYS A 238 -0.37 0.67 18.14
CA LYS A 238 0.98 1.22 18.06
C LYS A 238 1.26 1.76 16.65
N PHE A 239 1.70 3.01 16.59
CA PHE A 239 1.99 3.74 15.36
C PHE A 239 3.48 3.70 15.03
N PHE A 240 3.83 3.09 13.90
CA PHE A 240 5.22 2.96 13.45
C PHE A 240 5.64 4.04 12.45
N GLY A 241 4.69 4.81 11.93
CA GLY A 241 4.97 6.00 11.16
C GLY A 241 4.12 6.14 9.90
N TYR A 242 4.20 7.33 9.32
CA TYR A 242 3.57 7.67 8.05
C TYR A 242 4.63 8.02 7.04
N TYR A 243 4.60 7.34 5.89
CA TYR A 243 5.63 7.39 4.89
C TYR A 243 5.04 7.80 3.53
N THR A 244 5.72 8.70 2.84
CA THR A 244 5.31 9.21 1.52
C THR A 244 6.24 8.70 0.44
N PRO A 245 5.74 8.38 -0.78
CA PRO A 245 6.58 7.97 -1.90
C PRO A 245 7.69 9.00 -2.16
N SER A 246 8.89 8.52 -2.48
CA SER A 246 10.06 9.35 -2.75
C SER A 246 10.61 9.07 -4.14
N CYS A 247 11.06 10.13 -4.82
CA CYS A 247 11.72 10.05 -6.12
C CYS A 247 13.22 9.71 -6.01
N GLU A 248 13.78 9.63 -4.79
CA GLU A 248 15.22 9.43 -4.57
C GLU A 248 15.76 8.13 -5.21
N SER A 249 15.00 7.02 -5.19
CA SER A 249 15.43 5.78 -5.86
C SER A 249 15.44 5.91 -7.38
N VAL A 250 14.52 6.72 -7.92
CA VAL A 250 14.37 6.92 -9.36
C VAL A 250 15.58 7.65 -9.93
N ASP A 251 16.15 8.60 -9.20
CA ASP A 251 17.34 9.34 -9.65
C ASP A 251 18.56 8.44 -9.84
N SER A 252 18.63 7.33 -9.11
CA SER A 252 19.70 6.34 -9.21
C SER A 252 19.54 5.31 -10.33
N TYR A 253 18.39 5.31 -11.04
CA TYR A 253 18.12 4.37 -12.12
C TYR A 253 19.09 4.59 -13.29
N LYS A 254 19.95 3.59 -13.54
CA LYS A 254 20.81 3.49 -14.72
C LYS A 254 20.08 2.61 -15.71
N GLY A 255 19.56 3.19 -16.79
CA GLY A 255 18.90 2.41 -17.84
C GLY A 255 19.87 1.42 -18.49
N ASP A 256 19.30 0.41 -19.15
CA ASP A 256 20.06 -0.59 -19.88
C ASP A 256 20.82 0.08 -21.05
N ASP A 257 22.07 -0.31 -21.27
CA ASP A 257 22.86 -0.03 -22.48
C ASP A 257 23.27 1.41 -22.80
N GLY A 258 23.29 2.30 -21.81
CA GLY A 258 23.89 3.64 -21.98
C GLY A 258 23.04 4.62 -22.79
N ASP A 259 21.79 4.28 -23.10
CA ASP A 259 20.81 5.24 -23.62
C ASP A 259 20.40 6.23 -22.52
N LYS A 260 21.13 7.35 -22.47
CA LYS A 260 20.85 8.47 -21.55
C LYS A 260 19.47 9.10 -21.79
N GLY A 261 18.93 8.99 -23.02
CA GLY A 261 17.62 9.52 -23.39
C GLY A 261 16.49 8.69 -22.77
N GLY A 262 16.50 7.39 -23.00
CA GLY A 262 15.55 6.43 -22.43
C GLY A 262 15.53 6.47 -20.90
N ALA A 263 16.70 6.46 -20.26
CA ALA A 263 16.80 6.55 -18.80
C ALA A 263 16.20 7.85 -18.23
N ARG A 264 16.25 8.97 -18.96
CA ARG A 264 15.62 10.23 -18.52
C ARG A 264 14.10 10.18 -18.66
N ALA A 265 13.57 9.58 -19.72
CA ALA A 265 12.13 9.42 -19.93
C ALA A 265 11.53 8.52 -18.83
N VAL A 266 12.13 7.34 -18.59
CA VAL A 266 11.72 6.41 -17.52
C VAL A 266 11.65 7.14 -16.18
N ARG A 267 12.72 7.86 -15.79
CA ARG A 267 12.74 8.60 -14.52
C ARG A 267 11.60 9.59 -14.38
N ARG A 268 11.33 10.38 -15.43
CA ARG A 268 10.23 11.35 -15.42
C ARG A 268 8.87 10.67 -15.23
N ASP A 269 8.62 9.61 -15.98
CA ASP A 269 7.34 8.89 -15.98
C ASP A 269 7.11 8.20 -14.63
N VAL A 270 8.14 7.54 -14.09
CA VAL A 270 8.12 6.88 -12.78
C VAL A 270 7.89 7.89 -11.66
N CYS A 271 8.57 9.04 -11.65
CA CYS A 271 8.34 10.09 -10.66
C CYS A 271 6.91 10.64 -10.70
N LYS A 272 6.38 10.86 -11.91
CA LYS A 272 5.00 11.32 -12.10
C LYS A 272 4.00 10.30 -11.56
N LEU A 273 4.22 9.00 -11.81
CA LEU A 273 3.39 7.93 -11.28
C LEU A 273 3.49 7.82 -9.75
N LEU A 274 4.69 7.91 -9.16
CA LEU A 274 4.87 7.92 -7.70
C LEU A 274 4.09 9.02 -7.02
N GLN A 275 4.18 10.23 -7.54
CA GLN A 275 3.54 11.40 -6.93
C GLN A 275 2.02 11.35 -7.10
N SER A 276 1.54 10.97 -8.28
CA SER A 276 0.11 11.06 -8.62
C SER A 276 -0.70 9.81 -8.27
N ALA A 277 -0.11 8.61 -8.34
CA ALA A 277 -0.83 7.34 -8.30
C ALA A 277 -0.48 6.49 -7.08
N THR A 278 0.75 6.58 -6.55
CA THR A 278 1.14 5.78 -5.36
C THR A 278 0.59 6.37 -4.07
N SER A 279 -0.13 5.55 -3.30
CA SER A 279 -0.65 5.95 -2.00
C SER A 279 0.48 6.14 -0.98
N PRO A 280 0.40 7.12 -0.05
CA PRO A 280 1.19 7.09 1.16
C PRO A 280 0.88 5.83 2.00
N ILE A 281 1.81 5.49 2.90
CA ILE A 281 1.74 4.34 3.80
C ILE A 281 1.55 4.84 5.23
N LEU A 282 0.50 4.38 5.90
CA LEU A 282 0.36 4.47 7.35
C LEU A 282 0.67 3.10 7.95
N LEU A 283 1.77 3.01 8.71
CA LEU A 283 2.30 1.77 9.26
C LEU A 283 1.89 1.64 10.74
N LEU A 284 1.17 0.55 11.05
CA LEU A 284 0.58 0.28 12.34
C LEU A 284 0.92 -1.14 12.81
N GLU A 285 0.79 -1.39 14.10
CA GLU A 285 0.83 -2.72 14.67
C GLU A 285 -0.30 -3.61 14.16
N HIS A 286 0.03 -4.88 13.94
CA HIS A 286 -0.94 -5.93 13.67
C HIS A 286 -1.43 -6.53 15.00
N CYS A 287 -2.60 -6.10 15.47
CA CYS A 287 -3.16 -6.53 16.76
C CYS A 287 -3.82 -7.94 16.75
N GLY A 288 -3.41 -8.84 15.85
CA GLY A 288 -3.92 -10.20 15.75
C GLY A 288 -5.23 -10.36 14.96
N GLN A 289 -5.95 -11.46 15.21
CA GLN A 289 -7.14 -11.83 14.45
C GLN A 289 -8.38 -11.02 14.85
N PRO A 290 -9.19 -10.52 13.89
CA PRO A 290 -10.46 -9.89 14.19
C PRO A 290 -11.36 -10.79 15.04
N ILE A 291 -12.04 -10.22 16.02
CA ILE A 291 -13.04 -10.95 16.82
C ILE A 291 -14.16 -11.37 15.88
N LYS A 292 -14.27 -12.68 15.62
CA LYS A 292 -15.39 -13.25 14.86
C LYS A 292 -16.63 -13.13 15.73
N THR A 293 -17.45 -12.11 15.47
CA THR A 293 -18.78 -12.05 16.08
C THR A 293 -19.59 -13.18 15.47
N ASN A 294 -19.89 -14.22 16.26
CA ASN A 294 -20.92 -15.22 15.93
C ASN A 294 -22.32 -14.58 16.02
N MET A 295 -22.49 -13.39 15.43
CA MET A 295 -23.82 -12.86 15.19
C MET A 295 -24.48 -13.86 14.25
N PRO A 296 -25.56 -14.55 14.67
CA PRO A 296 -26.32 -15.37 13.75
C PRO A 296 -26.71 -14.45 12.61
N SER A 297 -26.35 -14.82 11.39
CA SER A 297 -26.70 -14.07 10.19
C SER A 297 -28.21 -13.92 10.19
N ARG A 298 -28.70 -12.77 10.67
CA ARG A 298 -30.06 -12.32 10.44
C ARG A 298 -30.13 -11.93 8.98
N ALA A 299 -30.15 -12.97 8.15
CA ALA A 299 -30.52 -12.86 6.77
C ALA A 299 -31.93 -12.26 6.76
N SER A 300 -32.03 -11.07 6.17
CA SER A 300 -33.19 -10.63 5.40
C SER A 300 -34.55 -10.77 6.06
N ASP A 301 -34.93 -9.81 6.90
CA ASP A 301 -36.34 -9.45 7.17
C ASP A 301 -36.43 -7.96 7.59
N CYS A 302 -35.80 -7.08 6.82
CA CYS A 302 -36.09 -5.65 6.87
C CYS A 302 -36.49 -5.21 5.46
N GLN A 303 -37.76 -5.45 5.11
CA GLN A 303 -38.45 -4.66 4.09
C GLN A 303 -38.64 -3.26 4.69
N TRP A 304 -37.96 -2.28 4.11
CA TRP A 304 -38.28 -0.85 4.27
C TRP A 304 -39.11 -0.41 3.07
#